data_AF-A0A9J6RE33-F1
#
_entry.id   AF-A0A9J6RE33-F1
#
_cell.length_a   1.000
_cell.length_b   1.000
_cell.length_c   1.000
_cell.angle_alpha   90.00
_cell.angle_beta   90.00
_cell.angle_gamma   90.00
#
_symmetry.space_group_name_H-M   'P 1'
#
loop_
_entity.id
_entity.type
_entity.pdbx_description
1 polymer ?
#
loop_
_entity_poly.entity_id
_entity_poly.type
_entity_poly.pdbx_seq_one_letter_code
_entity_poly.pdbx_strand_id
1 'polypeptide(L)'
;MRKLKDTKQATTEFLLSKGLSDHNISSRILLSNKNQSYIKDNAHIYNLQNYIENDKDTNKEINLYKMGKAISLFHSNTKTITGIHEQNDRFSLENMWFEIKQRVEFNNLEYKSKLVTLIEKCANYKFEKNCYIHGDLGVWNLLFNKNKIYIIDFW
;
A
#
# COMPACT_ATOMS: atom_id res chain seq x y z
N MET A 1 10.79 1.25 -17.07
CA MET A 1 11.63 0.69 -16.00
C MET A 1 11.48 1.60 -14.80
N ARG A 2 11.25 1.06 -13.59
CA ARG A 2 10.98 1.86 -12.38
C ARG A 2 12.17 1.83 -11.45
N LYS A 3 12.56 2.99 -10.91
CA LYS A 3 13.61 3.13 -9.90
C LYS A 3 13.05 2.83 -8.51
N LEU A 4 13.83 2.13 -7.69
CA LEU A 4 13.49 1.72 -6.34
C LEU A 4 14.47 2.33 -5.33
N LYS A 5 14.02 2.45 -4.08
CA LYS A 5 14.83 3.00 -2.98
C LYS A 5 15.98 2.07 -2.61
N ASP A 6 15.68 0.80 -2.39
CA ASP A 6 16.64 -0.19 -1.92
C ASP A 6 16.26 -1.63 -2.35
N THR A 7 17.10 -2.60 -1.99
CA THR A 7 16.86 -4.01 -2.30
C THR A 7 15.71 -4.62 -1.51
N LYS A 8 15.36 -4.06 -0.34
CA LYS A 8 14.25 -4.54 0.49
C LYS A 8 12.92 -4.20 -0.17
N GLN A 9 12.78 -2.98 -0.69
CA GLN A 9 11.63 -2.59 -1.52
C GLN A 9 11.54 -3.48 -2.76
N ALA A 10 12.66 -3.69 -3.48
CA ALA A 10 12.67 -4.52 -4.68
C ALA A 10 12.21 -5.98 -4.43
N THR A 11 12.64 -6.55 -3.31
CA THR A 11 12.27 -7.91 -2.91
C THR A 11 10.81 -7.98 -2.50
N THR A 12 10.35 -7.01 -1.69
CA THR A 12 8.96 -6.93 -1.20
C THR A 12 7.98 -6.75 -2.35
N GLU A 13 8.22 -5.78 -3.24
CA GLU A 13 7.37 -5.56 -4.41
C GLU A 13 7.30 -6.79 -5.31
N PHE A 14 8.43 -7.50 -5.50
CA PHE A 14 8.44 -8.74 -6.28
C PHE A 14 7.61 -9.85 -5.67
N LEU A 15 7.75 -10.09 -4.36
CA LEU A 15 6.98 -11.12 -3.65
C LEU A 15 5.49 -10.82 -3.71
N LEU A 16 5.10 -9.56 -3.48
CA LEU A 16 3.71 -9.10 -3.60
C LEU A 16 3.19 -9.27 -5.02
N SER A 17 3.92 -8.76 -6.01
CA SER A 17 3.58 -8.89 -7.44
C SER A 17 3.35 -10.35 -7.83
N LYS A 18 4.23 -11.25 -7.40
CA LYS A 18 4.12 -12.69 -7.66
C LYS A 18 2.92 -13.33 -6.95
N GLY A 19 2.70 -13.02 -5.68
CA GLY A 19 1.55 -13.57 -4.93
C GLY A 19 0.19 -13.04 -5.42
N LEU A 20 0.19 -11.88 -6.08
CA LEU A 20 -1.03 -11.22 -6.57
C LEU A 20 -1.27 -11.41 -8.08
N SER A 21 -0.32 -12.00 -8.81
CA SER A 21 -0.37 -12.08 -10.28
C SER A 21 -1.54 -12.92 -10.79
N ASP A 22 -1.85 -14.03 -10.11
CA ASP A 22 -2.88 -14.98 -10.54
C ASP A 22 -4.28 -14.36 -10.49
N HIS A 23 -4.45 -13.33 -9.66
CA HIS A 23 -5.70 -12.60 -9.52
C HIS A 23 -5.74 -11.29 -10.32
N ASN A 24 -4.67 -10.94 -11.04
CA ASN A 24 -4.54 -9.67 -11.76
C ASN A 24 -4.81 -8.45 -10.86
N ILE A 25 -4.26 -8.45 -9.64
CA ILE A 25 -4.43 -7.34 -8.69
C ILE A 25 -3.21 -6.43 -8.68
N SER A 26 -2.05 -6.89 -9.15
CA SER A 26 -0.83 -6.10 -9.23
C SER A 26 -0.17 -6.29 -10.60
N SER A 27 0.66 -5.34 -11.00
CA SER A 27 1.52 -5.54 -12.18
C SER A 27 2.52 -6.65 -11.92
N ARG A 28 2.71 -7.51 -12.91
CA ARG A 28 3.75 -8.55 -12.87
C ARG A 28 5.13 -7.91 -13.03
N ILE A 29 6.01 -8.17 -12.07
CA ILE A 29 7.44 -7.90 -12.19
C ILE A 29 8.09 -8.99 -13.05
N LEU A 30 8.85 -8.55 -14.06
CA LEU A 30 9.59 -9.42 -14.97
C LEU A 30 10.97 -9.74 -14.40
N LEU A 31 11.41 -10.98 -14.62
CA LEU A 31 12.74 -11.43 -14.23
C LEU A 31 13.74 -11.14 -15.34
N SER A 32 14.98 -10.83 -14.96
CA SER A 32 16.10 -10.72 -15.90
C SER A 32 16.48 -12.09 -16.49
N ASN A 33 17.35 -12.10 -17.49
CA ASN A 33 17.95 -13.33 -18.02
C ASN A 33 18.76 -14.12 -16.98
N LYS A 34 19.14 -13.51 -15.86
CA LYS A 34 19.76 -14.16 -14.69
C LYS A 34 18.75 -14.53 -13.60
N ASN A 35 17.46 -14.52 -13.92
CA ASN A 35 16.36 -14.84 -13.01
C ASN A 35 16.27 -13.91 -11.78
N GLN A 36 16.70 -12.65 -11.92
CA GLN A 36 16.65 -11.65 -10.84
C GLN A 36 15.43 -10.74 -11.02
N SER A 37 14.76 -10.39 -9.91
CA SER A 37 13.56 -9.53 -9.91
C SER A 37 13.84 -8.03 -10.04
N TYR A 38 15.10 -7.64 -9.94
CA TYR A 38 15.58 -6.30 -10.13
C TYR A 38 17.00 -6.34 -10.69
N ILE A 39 17.44 -5.23 -11.28
CA ILE A 39 18.82 -5.00 -11.67
C ILE A 39 19.42 -3.88 -10.83
N LYS A 40 20.72 -3.93 -10.64
CA LYS A 40 21.50 -2.82 -10.07
C LYS A 40 22.31 -2.19 -11.20
N ASP A 41 22.18 -0.87 -11.34
CA ASP A 41 22.99 -0.08 -12.26
C ASP A 41 23.56 1.11 -11.48
N ASN A 42 24.88 1.15 -11.33
CA ASN A 42 25.58 2.03 -10.40
C ASN A 42 25.01 1.95 -8.97
N ALA A 43 24.64 3.09 -8.38
CA ALA A 43 24.04 3.18 -7.05
C ALA A 43 22.51 2.99 -7.06
N HIS A 44 21.91 2.64 -8.21
CA HIS A 44 20.46 2.62 -8.38
C HIS A 44 19.94 1.21 -8.60
N ILE A 45 18.72 0.98 -8.14
CA ILE A 45 18.02 -0.30 -8.23
C ILE A 45 16.77 -0.10 -9.07
N TYR A 46 16.54 -1.02 -10.00
CA TYR A 46 15.41 -0.94 -10.93
C TYR A 46 14.68 -2.26 -11.07
N ASN A 47 13.36 -2.22 -11.19
CA ASN A 47 12.57 -3.35 -11.66
C ASN A 47 11.90 -3.04 -13.01
N LEU A 48 11.57 -4.11 -13.73
CA LEU A 48 10.76 -4.06 -14.93
C LEU A 48 9.41 -4.69 -14.64
N GLN A 49 8.34 -4.01 -15.06
CA GLN A 49 6.97 -4.40 -14.78
C GLN A 49 6.16 -4.35 -16.07
N ASN A 50 5.12 -5.18 -16.16
CA ASN A 50 4.16 -5.06 -17.24
C ASN A 50 3.45 -3.70 -17.14
N TYR A 51 3.29 -3.05 -18.29
CA TYR A 51 2.46 -1.87 -18.35
C TYR A 51 0.99 -2.26 -18.15
N ILE A 52 0.31 -1.56 -17.24
CA ILE A 52 -1.14 -1.65 -17.06
C ILE A 52 -1.74 -0.36 -17.58
N GLU A 53 -2.56 -0.47 -18.61
CA GLU A 53 -3.34 0.65 -19.10
C GLU A 53 -4.38 1.04 -18.05
N ASN A 54 -4.48 2.34 -17.79
CA ASN A 54 -5.45 2.91 -16.87
C ASN A 54 -6.50 3.67 -17.67
N ASP A 55 -7.76 3.28 -17.55
CA ASP A 55 -8.91 3.98 -18.09
C ASP A 55 -9.05 5.29 -17.30
N LYS A 56 -8.51 6.37 -17.85
CA LYS A 56 -8.52 7.71 -17.25
C LYS A 56 -9.88 8.40 -17.29
N ASP A 57 -10.98 7.65 -17.37
CA ASP A 57 -12.31 8.22 -17.42
C ASP A 57 -12.68 8.74 -16.03
N THR A 58 -12.27 9.98 -15.74
CA THR A 58 -12.42 10.65 -14.44
C THR A 58 -13.87 10.86 -14.03
N ASN A 59 -14.81 10.64 -14.95
CA ASN A 59 -16.25 10.80 -14.73
C ASN A 59 -16.95 9.48 -14.37
N LYS A 60 -16.27 8.33 -14.45
CA LYS A 60 -16.86 7.06 -14.03
C LYS A 60 -16.87 6.94 -12.51
N GLU A 61 -18.05 6.72 -11.95
CA GLU A 61 -18.18 6.30 -10.56
C GLU A 61 -17.33 5.06 -10.29
N ILE A 62 -16.56 5.11 -9.20
CA ILE A 62 -15.78 3.97 -8.73
C ILE A 62 -16.77 2.85 -8.38
N ASN A 63 -16.63 1.70 -9.03
CA ASN A 63 -17.39 0.52 -8.67
C ASN A 63 -16.87 -0.03 -7.33
N LEU A 64 -17.51 0.39 -6.23
CA LEU A 64 -17.11 0.03 -4.86
C LEU A 64 -17.13 -1.48 -4.61
N TYR A 65 -18.02 -2.22 -5.27
CA TYR A 65 -18.06 -3.68 -5.17
C TYR A 65 -16.76 -4.31 -5.73
N LYS A 66 -16.32 -3.88 -6.92
CA LYS A 66 -15.06 -4.35 -7.51
C LYS A 66 -13.86 -3.94 -6.66
N MET A 67 -13.88 -2.73 -6.10
CA MET A 67 -12.82 -2.24 -5.23
C MET A 67 -12.71 -3.10 -3.96
N GLY A 68 -13.83 -3.33 -3.28
CA GLY A 68 -13.88 -4.23 -2.12
C GLY A 68 -13.39 -5.64 -2.44
N LYS A 69 -13.75 -6.18 -3.62
CA LYS A 69 -13.25 -7.48 -4.08
C LYS A 69 -11.73 -7.48 -4.28
N ALA A 70 -11.17 -6.46 -4.92
CA ALA A 70 -9.73 -6.35 -5.14
C ALA A 70 -8.97 -6.25 -3.81
N ILE A 71 -9.46 -5.44 -2.87
CA ILE A 71 -8.87 -5.27 -1.53
C ILE A 71 -8.96 -6.58 -0.73
N SER A 72 -10.11 -7.26 -0.76
CA SER A 72 -10.28 -8.54 -0.07
C SER A 72 -9.30 -9.59 -0.59
N LEU A 73 -9.13 -9.67 -1.92
CA LEU A 73 -8.17 -10.59 -2.52
C LEU A 73 -6.73 -10.19 -2.21
N PHE A 74 -6.41 -8.90 -2.14
CA PHE A 74 -5.12 -8.42 -1.68
C PHE A 74 -4.83 -8.91 -0.25
N HIS A 75 -5.71 -8.64 0.70
CA HIS A 75 -5.53 -9.09 2.09
C HIS A 75 -5.42 -10.62 2.21
N SER A 76 -6.27 -11.38 1.51
CA SER A 76 -6.24 -12.84 1.59
C SER A 76 -4.96 -13.44 1.04
N ASN A 77 -4.45 -12.93 -0.08
CA ASN A 77 -3.25 -13.47 -0.73
C ASN A 77 -1.97 -13.05 -0.02
N THR A 78 -1.90 -11.81 0.47
CA THR A 78 -0.71 -11.32 1.17
C THR A 78 -0.48 -12.03 2.50
N LYS A 79 -1.54 -12.49 3.18
CA LYS A 79 -1.45 -13.23 4.45
C LYS A 79 -0.51 -14.46 4.38
N THR A 80 -0.40 -15.10 3.22
CA THR A 80 0.40 -16.31 3.03
C THR A 80 1.78 -16.05 2.45
N ILE A 81 2.10 -14.80 2.09
CA ILE A 81 3.39 -14.48 1.48
C ILE A 81 4.45 -14.36 2.58
N THR A 82 5.49 -15.17 2.48
CA THR A 82 6.63 -15.14 3.39
C THR A 82 7.77 -14.29 2.81
N GLY A 83 8.60 -13.71 3.69
CA GLY A 83 9.78 -12.94 3.28
C GLY A 83 9.51 -11.49 2.87
N ILE A 84 8.28 -10.99 3.05
CA ILE A 84 7.98 -9.56 2.96
C ILE A 84 8.72 -8.82 4.08
N HIS A 85 9.37 -7.70 3.74
CA HIS A 85 9.99 -6.85 4.74
C HIS A 85 8.92 -6.06 5.48
N GLU A 86 8.76 -6.31 6.78
CA GLU A 86 7.91 -5.49 7.63
C GLU A 86 8.52 -4.11 7.85
N GLN A 87 7.70 -3.08 7.70
CA GLN A 87 8.05 -1.71 8.02
C GLN A 87 7.32 -1.27 9.28
N ASN A 88 7.93 -0.37 10.04
CA ASN A 88 7.26 0.26 11.16
C ASN A 88 6.07 1.06 10.65
N ASP A 89 4.97 1.04 11.41
CA ASP A 89 3.81 1.86 11.11
C ASP A 89 4.14 3.34 11.31
N ARG A 90 4.47 4.02 10.20
CA ARG A 90 4.72 5.46 10.17
C ARG A 90 3.49 6.30 10.51
N PHE A 91 2.30 5.69 10.50
CA PHE A 91 1.03 6.30 10.86
C PHE A 91 0.51 5.82 12.21
N SER A 92 1.42 5.35 13.09
CA SER A 92 1.08 4.97 14.46
C SER A 92 0.29 6.09 15.14
N LEU A 93 -0.99 5.79 15.41
CA LEU A 93 -1.90 6.73 16.07
C LEU A 93 -1.32 7.23 17.40
N GLU A 94 -0.65 6.34 18.15
CA GLU A 94 -0.04 6.67 19.43
C GLU A 94 1.05 7.74 19.28
N ASN A 95 2.00 7.54 18.35
CA ASN A 95 3.09 8.47 18.12
C ASN A 95 2.57 9.81 17.59
N MET A 96 1.70 9.77 16.57
CA MET A 96 1.10 10.98 16.01
C MET A 96 0.29 11.75 17.05
N TRP A 97 -0.43 11.05 17.93
CA TRP A 97 -1.20 11.68 18.98
C TRP A 97 -0.31 12.31 20.05
N PHE A 98 0.77 11.62 20.43
CA PHE A 98 1.76 12.16 21.35
C PHE A 98 2.37 13.46 20.83
N GLU A 99 2.78 13.49 19.55
CA GLU A 99 3.34 14.68 18.91
C GLU A 99 2.35 15.83 18.83
N ILE A 100 1.10 15.57 18.42
CA ILE A 100 0.05 16.61 18.32
C ILE A 100 -0.21 17.27 19.68
N LYS A 101 -0.27 16.48 20.76
CA LYS A 101 -0.52 17.01 22.12
C LYS A 101 0.57 17.98 22.60
N GLN A 102 1.78 17.90 22.06
CA GLN A 102 2.87 18.82 22.41
C GLN A 102 2.81 20.17 21.66
N ARG A 103 1.97 20.28 20.63
CA ARG A 103 1.85 21.52 19.84
C ARG A 103 1.04 22.55 20.60
N VAL A 104 1.52 23.79 20.65
CA VAL A 104 0.85 24.90 21.35
C VAL A 104 -0.52 25.17 20.72
N GLU A 105 -0.61 25.06 19.41
CA GLU A 105 -1.81 25.29 18.61
C GLU A 105 -2.91 24.27 18.90
N PHE A 106 -2.54 23.06 19.34
CA PHE A 106 -3.50 22.00 19.66
C PHE A 106 -4.45 22.43 20.79
N ASN A 107 -3.97 23.25 21.73
CA ASN A 107 -4.80 23.75 22.83
C ASN A 107 -5.88 24.72 22.39
N ASN A 108 -5.72 25.36 21.22
CA ASN A 108 -6.62 26.37 20.69
C ASN A 108 -7.59 25.81 19.62
N LEU A 109 -7.58 24.50 19.36
CA LEU A 109 -8.49 23.90 18.40
C LEU A 109 -9.93 23.90 18.93
N GLU A 110 -10.85 24.48 18.16
CA GLU A 110 -12.28 24.55 18.48
C GLU A 110 -12.89 23.16 18.70
N TYR A 111 -12.44 22.17 17.94
CA TYR A 111 -12.92 20.78 18.00
C TYR A 111 -12.05 19.86 18.87
N LYS A 112 -11.16 20.42 19.73
CA LYS A 112 -10.22 19.65 20.56
C LYS A 112 -10.90 18.53 21.35
N SER A 113 -11.97 18.85 22.07
CA SER A 113 -12.67 17.87 22.92
C SER A 113 -13.19 16.69 22.10
N LYS A 114 -13.84 16.95 20.97
CA LYS A 114 -14.34 15.92 20.06
C LYS A 114 -13.21 15.07 19.47
N LEU A 115 -12.10 15.70 19.08
CA LEU A 115 -10.95 14.99 18.53
C LEU A 115 -10.29 14.07 19.58
N VAL A 116 -10.11 14.54 20.81
CA VAL A 116 -9.59 13.73 21.93
C VAL A 116 -10.46 12.49 22.14
N THR A 117 -11.78 12.67 22.26
CA THR A 117 -12.71 11.54 22.45
C THR A 117 -12.63 10.52 21.32
N LEU A 118 -12.54 10.97 20.07
CA LEU A 118 -12.44 10.07 18.92
C LEU A 118 -11.11 9.30 18.92
N ILE A 119 -10.00 9.97 19.24
CA ILE A 119 -8.67 9.32 19.28
C ILE A 119 -8.59 8.32 20.42
N GLU A 120 -9.08 8.65 21.61
CA GLU A 120 -9.13 7.72 22.75
C GLU A 120 -10.00 6.49 22.43
N LYS A 121 -11.11 6.68 21.72
CA LYS A 121 -11.93 5.56 21.25
C LYS A 121 -11.16 4.65 20.29
N CYS A 122 -10.40 5.22 19.35
CA CYS A 122 -9.58 4.46 18.41
C CYS A 122 -8.40 3.75 19.11
N ALA A 123 -7.73 4.41 20.06
CA ALA A 123 -6.60 3.85 20.80
C ALA A 123 -6.98 2.61 21.63
N ASN A 124 -8.22 2.55 22.11
CA ASN A 124 -8.75 1.41 22.86
C ASN A 124 -9.23 0.25 21.96
N TYR A 125 -9.19 0.41 20.64
CA TYR A 125 -9.65 -0.63 19.72
C TYR A 125 -8.62 -1.77 19.65
N LYS A 126 -9.00 -2.97 20.08
CA LYS A 126 -8.18 -4.16 19.91
C LYS A 126 -8.28 -4.65 18.47
N PHE A 127 -7.17 -4.61 17.74
CA PHE A 127 -7.08 -5.15 16.39
C PHE A 127 -6.19 -6.40 16.38
N GLU A 128 -6.60 -7.40 15.61
CA GLU A 128 -5.75 -8.55 15.29
C GLU A 128 -4.93 -8.23 14.04
N LYS A 129 -3.60 -8.36 14.14
CA LYS A 129 -2.71 -8.29 12.99
C LYS A 129 -2.78 -9.59 12.20
N ASN A 130 -3.73 -9.70 11.28
CA ASN A 130 -4.04 -10.95 10.59
C ASN A 130 -3.73 -10.95 9.09
N CYS A 131 -3.30 -9.83 8.51
CA CYS A 131 -2.90 -9.68 7.11
C CYS A 131 -2.00 -8.45 6.92
N TYR A 132 -1.37 -8.35 5.75
CA TYR A 132 -0.69 -7.13 5.33
C TYR A 132 -1.70 -6.13 4.75
N ILE A 133 -1.43 -4.85 4.96
CA ILE A 133 -2.15 -3.74 4.35
C ILE A 133 -1.23 -2.99 3.39
N HIS A 134 -1.81 -2.23 2.46
CA HIS A 134 -1.03 -1.38 1.56
C HIS A 134 -0.39 -0.17 2.27
N GLY A 135 -1.02 0.33 3.34
CA GLY A 135 -0.54 1.50 4.09
C GLY A 135 -0.77 2.87 3.42
N ASP A 136 -1.13 2.93 2.14
CA ASP A 136 -1.40 4.17 1.40
C ASP A 136 -2.35 3.93 0.21
N LEU A 137 -3.48 3.24 0.44
CA LEU A 137 -4.40 2.88 -0.64
C LEU A 137 -5.36 4.03 -0.99
N GLY A 138 -4.84 5.12 -1.54
CA GLY A 138 -5.64 6.16 -2.18
C GLY A 138 -5.99 5.81 -3.63
N VAL A 139 -6.92 6.56 -4.22
CA VAL A 139 -7.33 6.39 -5.64
C VAL A 139 -6.14 6.55 -6.61
N TRP A 140 -5.11 7.30 -6.23
CA TRP A 140 -3.88 7.46 -7.00
C TRP A 140 -3.06 6.17 -7.13
N ASN A 141 -3.23 5.22 -6.20
CA ASN A 141 -2.58 3.91 -6.22
C ASN A 141 -3.49 2.81 -6.82
N LEU A 142 -4.59 3.22 -7.46
CA LEU A 142 -5.50 2.32 -8.17
C LEU A 142 -5.42 2.59 -9.67
N LEU A 143 -5.25 1.51 -10.45
CA LEU A 143 -5.41 1.54 -11.90
C LEU A 143 -6.69 0.80 -12.27
N PHE A 144 -7.57 1.47 -12.99
CA PHE A 144 -8.83 0.92 -13.49
C PHE A 144 -8.60 0.48 -14.93
N ASN A 145 -8.88 -0.78 -15.24
CA ASN A 145 -8.79 -1.27 -16.61
C ASN A 145 -10.03 -2.08 -16.94
N LYS A 146 -10.94 -1.49 -17.72
CA LYS A 146 -12.23 -2.03 -18.13
C LYS A 146 -13.07 -2.44 -16.91
N ASN A 147 -12.86 -3.66 -16.44
CA ASN A 147 -13.58 -4.31 -15.35
C ASN A 147 -12.69 -4.79 -14.20
N LYS A 148 -11.40 -4.47 -14.22
CA LYS A 148 -10.42 -4.85 -13.19
C LYS A 148 -9.88 -3.61 -12.48
N ILE A 149 -9.48 -3.81 -11.24
CA ILE A 149 -8.78 -2.82 -10.43
C ILE A 149 -7.44 -3.43 -10.06
N TYR A 150 -6.38 -2.71 -10.37
CA TYR A 150 -5.02 -3.05 -9.99
C TYR A 150 -4.55 -2.08 -8.91
N ILE A 151 -3.77 -2.60 -7.99
CA ILE A 151 -3.12 -1.89 -6.90
C ILE A 151 -1.63 -1.78 -7.26
N ILE A 152 -1.07 -0.58 -7.12
CA ILE A 152 0.32 -0.27 -7.41
C ILE A 152 0.97 0.44 -6.22
N ASP A 153 2.30 0.54 -6.24
CA ASP A 153 3.09 1.27 -5.23
C ASP A 153 3.04 0.66 -3.81
N PHE A 154 3.62 -0.54 -3.67
CA PHE A 154 3.75 -1.27 -2.40
C PHE A 154 5.03 -0.93 -1.59
N TRP A 155 5.51 0.31 -1.71
CA TRP A 155 6.69 0.85 -1.05
C TRP A 155 6.56 1.08 0.45
#